data_AF-X0CBH5-F1
#
_entry.id   AF-X0CBH5-F1
#
_cell.length_a   1.000
_cell.length_b   1.000
_cell.length_c   1.000
_cell.angle_alpha   90.00
_cell.angle_beta   90.00
_cell.angle_gamma   90.00
#
_symmetry.space_group_name_H-M   'P 1'
#
loop_
_entity.id
_entity.type
_entity.pdbx_description
1 polymer ?
#
loop_
_entity_poly.entity_id
_entity_poly.type
_entity_poly.pdbx_seq_one_letter_code
_entity_poly.pdbx_strand_id
1 'polypeptide(L)'
;MASYNSSSTVEARLAAVEKLAQRAYDRGEVENVFSKYMHLHNVFQDEQIKALWVKRGTPGIHAQYTNVGVYTDYDSIMTYHSGRPSPPGKLILHETTTPLIEVAGDGETAKGFWLMAGVESGLADPKNVGTMPEFLYEPEDKNVDGKRVWTHWVWCHYALDFLKQDGQWKIWHFRCLEVTRAPFSENWITFAKKNQLAFDKDLAYFGNDGKAVFMPTPDAKPDKLGAAAEYDMPNEPHFPSFQTSPLTAAVGRLPTSPLPKCQSITRATEMFADSQLERLALLERVFSSISLVSVLLIFVTYGSIPRLRNPRNTFIVFASIANLGASIGTVISRDGLTRGEDSALCRAQSFLVHVQFHAV
;
A
#
# COMPACT_ATOMS: atom_id res chain seq x y z
N MET A 1 14.36 16.68 -52.21
CA MET A 1 14.42 17.25 -50.84
C MET A 1 13.24 16.87 -49.94
N ALA A 2 12.01 16.67 -50.45
CA ALA A 2 10.86 16.30 -49.61
C ALA A 2 10.95 14.89 -48.95
N SER A 3 11.57 13.91 -49.62
CA SER A 3 11.72 12.54 -49.09
C SER A 3 12.68 12.45 -47.90
N TYR A 4 13.76 13.23 -47.89
CA TYR A 4 14.78 13.22 -46.82
C TYR A 4 14.22 13.77 -45.49
N ASN A 5 13.35 14.78 -45.54
CA ASN A 5 12.66 15.31 -44.35
C ASN A 5 11.59 14.36 -43.78
N SER A 6 11.03 13.46 -44.60
CA SER A 6 10.05 12.48 -44.13
C SER A 6 10.73 11.34 -43.35
N SER A 7 11.91 10.89 -43.79
CA SER A 7 12.68 9.84 -43.10
C SER A 7 13.14 10.30 -41.73
N SER A 8 13.73 11.50 -41.63
CA SER A 8 14.20 12.07 -40.36
C SER A 8 13.07 12.31 -39.35
N THR A 9 11.87 12.65 -39.83
CA THR A 9 10.68 12.80 -38.98
C THR A 9 10.17 11.44 -38.47
N VAL A 10 10.22 10.40 -39.30
CA VAL A 10 9.84 9.04 -38.91
C VAL A 10 10.83 8.46 -37.91
N GLU A 11 12.13 8.61 -38.14
CA GLU A 11 13.19 8.16 -37.23
C GLU A 11 13.08 8.85 -35.86
N ALA A 12 12.86 10.17 -35.84
CA ALA A 12 12.65 10.90 -34.59
C ALA A 12 11.40 10.44 -33.83
N ARG A 13 10.30 10.16 -34.56
CA ARG A 13 9.06 9.63 -33.97
C ARG A 13 9.25 8.21 -33.45
N LEU A 14 10.00 7.38 -34.18
CA LEU A 14 10.31 6.01 -33.76
C LEU A 14 11.12 6.02 -32.46
N ALA A 15 12.19 6.80 -32.40
CA ALA A 15 13.00 6.93 -31.19
C ALA A 15 12.19 7.44 -29.98
N ALA A 16 11.26 8.39 -30.20
CA ALA A 16 10.36 8.87 -29.15
C ALA A 16 9.39 7.79 -28.65
N VAL A 17 8.84 6.98 -29.57
CA VAL A 17 7.93 5.88 -29.24
C VAL A 17 8.68 4.75 -28.53
N GLU A 18 9.86 4.37 -29.00
CA GLU A 18 10.72 3.36 -28.35
C GLU A 18 11.07 3.78 -26.93
N LYS A 19 11.43 5.05 -26.73
CA LYS A 19 11.70 5.59 -25.39
C LYS A 19 10.48 5.58 -24.49
N LEU A 20 9.29 5.91 -25.02
CA LEU A 20 8.05 5.85 -24.26
C LEU A 20 7.69 4.40 -23.89
N ALA A 21 7.82 3.47 -24.84
CA ALA A 21 7.58 2.05 -24.62
C ALA A 21 8.54 1.47 -23.57
N GLN A 22 9.82 1.83 -23.64
CA GLN A 22 10.82 1.41 -22.66
C GLN A 22 10.49 1.93 -21.27
N ARG A 23 10.08 3.20 -21.12
CA ARG A 23 9.68 3.76 -19.82
C ARG A 23 8.42 3.08 -19.26
N ALA A 24 7.46 2.73 -20.12
CA ALA A 24 6.28 1.99 -19.71
C ALA A 24 6.63 0.57 -19.23
N TYR A 25 7.55 -0.10 -19.91
CA TYR A 25 8.09 -1.40 -19.49
C TYR A 25 8.86 -1.29 -18.16
N ASP A 26 9.73 -0.29 -18.05
CA ASP A 26 10.54 -0.03 -16.86
C ASP A 26 9.69 0.21 -15.60
N ARG A 27 8.51 0.84 -15.74
CA ARG A 27 7.56 0.99 -14.62
C ARG A 27 7.19 -0.36 -14.01
N GLY A 28 6.93 -1.38 -14.84
CA GLY A 28 6.62 -2.74 -14.39
C GLY A 28 7.83 -3.42 -13.75
N GLU A 29 9.03 -3.20 -14.29
CA GLU A 29 10.25 -3.76 -13.71
C GLU A 29 10.58 -3.14 -12.34
N VAL A 30 10.39 -1.83 -12.16
CA VAL A 30 10.52 -1.16 -10.87
C VAL A 30 9.53 -1.73 -9.86
N GLU A 31 8.27 -1.93 -10.26
CA GLU A 31 7.25 -2.56 -9.41
C GLU A 31 7.65 -3.98 -9.00
N ASN A 32 8.22 -4.75 -9.94
CA ASN A 32 8.72 -6.10 -9.67
C ASN A 32 9.87 -6.11 -8.67
N VAL A 33 10.78 -5.12 -8.69
CA VAL A 33 11.88 -5.03 -7.70
C VAL A 33 11.32 -4.93 -6.28
N PHE A 34 10.37 -4.02 -6.05
CA PHE A 34 9.81 -3.82 -4.72
C PHE A 34 8.85 -4.96 -4.30
N SER A 35 8.10 -5.52 -5.24
CA SER A 35 7.26 -6.71 -4.97
C SER A 35 8.12 -7.91 -4.58
N LYS A 36 9.28 -8.11 -5.21
CA LYS A 36 10.26 -9.14 -4.82
C LYS A 36 10.85 -8.86 -3.43
N TYR A 37 11.19 -7.60 -3.14
CA TYR A 37 11.65 -7.20 -1.80
C TYR A 37 10.64 -7.64 -0.74
N MET A 38 9.36 -7.27 -0.92
CA MET A 38 8.30 -7.58 0.05
C MET A 38 8.02 -9.08 0.16
N HIS A 39 8.01 -9.79 -0.96
CA HIS A 39 7.87 -11.24 -0.95
C HIS A 39 8.96 -11.91 -0.12
N LEU A 40 10.23 -11.60 -0.41
CA LEU A 40 11.37 -12.17 0.30
C LEU A 40 11.34 -11.83 1.79
N HIS A 41 10.91 -10.62 2.13
CA HIS A 41 10.76 -10.20 3.52
C HIS A 41 9.68 -10.99 4.27
N ASN A 42 8.51 -11.18 3.67
CA ASN A 42 7.41 -11.97 4.25
C ASN A 42 7.82 -13.43 4.53
N VAL A 43 8.74 -14.00 3.73
CA VAL A 43 9.23 -15.38 3.89
C VAL A 43 10.61 -15.48 4.56
N PHE A 44 11.07 -14.43 5.22
CA PHE A 44 12.35 -14.40 5.96
C PHE A 44 13.59 -14.73 5.11
N GLN A 45 13.56 -14.39 3.82
CA GLN A 45 14.66 -14.57 2.87
C GLN A 45 15.43 -13.26 2.60
N ASP A 46 15.60 -12.43 3.63
CA ASP A 46 16.27 -11.12 3.52
C ASP A 46 17.70 -11.18 2.99
N GLU A 47 18.41 -12.29 3.15
CA GLU A 47 19.72 -12.49 2.50
C GLU A 47 19.65 -12.30 0.97
N GLN A 48 18.54 -12.71 0.35
CA GLN A 48 18.32 -12.57 -1.10
C GLN A 48 17.96 -11.12 -1.48
N ILE A 49 17.47 -10.29 -0.55
CA ILE A 49 17.14 -8.88 -0.79
C ILE A 49 18.40 -8.08 -1.15
N LYS A 50 19.57 -8.48 -0.65
CA LYS A 50 20.86 -7.80 -0.92
C LYS A 50 21.12 -7.60 -2.42
N ALA A 51 20.69 -8.53 -3.27
CA ALA A 51 20.86 -8.45 -4.72
C ALA A 51 19.94 -7.43 -5.42
N LEU A 52 18.92 -6.92 -4.72
CA LEU A 52 17.99 -5.89 -5.22
C LEU A 52 18.56 -4.47 -5.05
N TRP A 53 19.57 -4.29 -4.22
CA TRP A 53 20.21 -3.01 -3.98
C TRP A 53 21.26 -2.65 -5.05
N VAL A 54 21.49 -1.35 -5.22
CA VAL A 54 22.59 -0.84 -6.07
C VAL A 54 23.94 -1.37 -5.59
N LYS A 55 24.93 -1.42 -6.49
CA LYS A 55 26.27 -1.92 -6.18
C LYS A 55 26.98 -1.08 -5.11
N ARG A 56 27.83 -1.73 -4.32
CA ARG A 56 28.79 -1.08 -3.42
C ARG A 56 29.57 0.02 -4.15
N GLY A 57 29.69 1.20 -3.51
CA GLY A 57 30.35 2.37 -4.09
C GLY A 57 29.43 3.31 -4.87
N THR A 58 28.15 2.96 -5.04
CA THR A 58 27.15 3.87 -5.62
C THR A 58 26.95 5.09 -4.70
N PRO A 59 27.18 6.33 -5.17
CA PRO A 59 27.04 7.53 -4.33
C PRO A 59 25.62 7.72 -3.81
N GLY A 60 25.48 8.21 -2.57
CA GLY A 60 24.20 8.63 -2.00
C GLY A 60 23.28 7.51 -1.51
N ILE A 61 23.66 6.23 -1.66
CA ILE A 61 22.90 5.09 -1.12
C ILE A 61 22.57 5.30 0.36
N HIS A 62 21.30 5.12 0.74
CA HIS A 62 20.89 5.12 2.14
C HIS A 62 19.55 4.40 2.34
N ALA A 63 19.31 3.94 3.56
CA ALA A 63 18.04 3.35 3.96
C ALA A 63 17.60 3.88 5.32
N GLN A 64 16.32 4.14 5.49
CA GLN A 64 15.72 4.51 6.76
C GLN A 64 14.45 3.71 6.97
N TYR A 65 14.54 2.69 7.83
CA TYR A 65 13.44 1.75 8.08
C TYR A 65 12.46 2.24 9.14
N THR A 66 12.96 3.06 10.07
CA THR A 66 12.24 3.48 11.28
C THR A 66 12.56 4.94 11.58
N ASN A 67 12.11 5.44 12.73
CA ASN A 67 12.45 6.79 13.19
C ASN A 67 13.71 6.81 14.06
N VAL A 68 14.41 5.69 14.24
CA VAL A 68 15.58 5.60 15.14
C VAL A 68 16.87 6.07 14.47
N GLY A 69 17.01 5.88 13.16
CA GLY A 69 18.19 6.32 12.42
C GLY A 69 18.24 5.88 10.97
N VAL A 70 19.27 6.37 10.29
CA VAL A 70 19.53 6.15 8.86
C VAL A 70 20.74 5.24 8.73
N TYR A 71 20.70 4.31 7.78
CA TYR A 71 21.83 3.49 7.29
C TYR A 71 22.41 4.19 6.06
N THR A 72 23.61 4.74 6.15
CA THR A 72 24.15 5.70 5.17
C THR A 72 25.13 5.11 4.16
N ASP A 73 25.42 3.81 4.26
CA ASP A 73 26.33 3.14 3.35
C ASP A 73 25.87 1.71 2.99
N TYR A 74 26.54 1.13 1.99
CA TYR A 74 26.21 -0.20 1.49
C TYR A 74 26.39 -1.29 2.57
N ASP A 75 27.45 -1.24 3.36
CA ASP A 75 27.72 -2.25 4.39
C ASP A 75 26.71 -2.22 5.51
N SER A 76 26.30 -1.03 5.96
CA SER A 76 25.29 -0.89 7.01
C SER A 76 23.94 -1.42 6.54
N ILE A 77 23.55 -1.17 5.28
CA ILE A 77 22.32 -1.72 4.68
C ILE A 77 22.41 -3.24 4.47
N MET A 78 23.55 -3.77 3.99
CA MET A 78 23.69 -5.22 3.84
C MET A 78 23.67 -5.93 5.18
N THR A 79 24.28 -5.32 6.21
CA THR A 79 24.26 -5.84 7.59
C THR A 79 22.83 -5.87 8.12
N TYR A 80 22.03 -4.85 7.85
CA TYR A 80 20.60 -4.82 8.21
C TYR A 80 19.81 -6.02 7.64
N HIS A 81 20.12 -6.45 6.42
CA HIS A 81 19.49 -7.61 5.78
C HIS A 81 20.15 -8.97 6.13
N SER A 82 21.11 -8.99 7.04
CA SER A 82 21.87 -10.20 7.35
C SER A 82 21.32 -10.96 8.57
N GLY A 83 21.39 -12.30 8.51
CA GLY A 83 21.20 -13.13 9.71
C GLY A 83 19.81 -13.06 10.34
N ARG A 84 18.77 -12.72 9.57
CA ARG A 84 17.39 -12.69 10.09
C ARG A 84 16.93 -14.10 10.48
N PRO A 85 16.45 -14.31 11.71
CA PRO A 85 15.89 -15.60 12.12
C PRO A 85 14.50 -15.82 11.51
N SER A 86 14.12 -17.09 11.31
CA SER A 86 12.78 -17.53 10.89
C SER A 86 12.17 -18.47 11.94
N PRO A 87 11.72 -17.94 13.10
CA PRO A 87 11.22 -18.75 14.19
C PRO A 87 9.84 -19.36 13.91
N PRO A 88 9.58 -20.58 14.40
CA PRO A 88 8.22 -21.12 14.47
C PRO A 88 7.27 -20.17 15.22
N GLY A 89 6.07 -19.95 14.66
CA GLY A 89 5.06 -19.07 15.25
C GLY A 89 5.23 -17.58 14.92
N LYS A 90 6.24 -17.22 14.11
CA LYS A 90 6.42 -15.86 13.61
C LYS A 90 5.73 -15.69 12.26
N LEU A 91 4.93 -14.63 12.12
CA LEU A 91 4.33 -14.23 10.85
C LEU A 91 4.77 -12.80 10.52
N ILE A 92 5.19 -12.58 9.28
CA ILE A 92 5.22 -11.26 8.66
C ILE A 92 4.38 -11.37 7.41
N LEU A 93 3.36 -10.54 7.32
CA LEU A 93 2.53 -10.42 6.14
C LEU A 93 2.37 -8.95 5.83
N HIS A 94 3.26 -8.42 5.01
CA HIS A 94 3.21 -7.07 4.46
C HIS A 94 2.62 -7.13 3.05
N GLU A 95 1.50 -6.45 2.86
CA GLU A 95 0.82 -6.33 1.57
C GLU A 95 0.98 -4.90 1.08
N THR A 96 1.58 -4.75 -0.11
CA THR A 96 1.74 -3.44 -0.73
C THR A 96 0.64 -3.19 -1.76
N THR A 97 0.08 -1.98 -1.74
CA THR A 97 -1.00 -1.57 -2.63
C THR A 97 -0.78 -0.15 -3.13
N THR A 98 -1.62 0.25 -4.11
CA THR A 98 -1.65 1.60 -4.69
C THR A 98 -0.27 2.14 -5.12
N PRO A 99 0.46 1.41 -5.99
CA PRO A 99 1.79 1.83 -6.44
C PRO A 99 1.72 3.14 -7.25
N LEU A 100 2.36 4.19 -6.75
CA LEU A 100 2.69 5.39 -7.54
C LEU A 100 4.14 5.27 -7.99
N ILE A 101 4.35 5.01 -9.28
CA ILE A 101 5.68 4.78 -9.85
C ILE A 101 5.89 5.72 -11.02
N GLU A 102 6.98 6.48 -10.96
CA GLU A 102 7.40 7.41 -12.01
C GLU A 102 8.82 7.10 -12.45
N VAL A 103 8.96 6.67 -13.71
CA VAL A 103 10.27 6.50 -14.37
C VAL A 103 10.67 7.84 -15.00
N ALA A 104 11.86 8.31 -14.68
CA ALA A 104 12.39 9.58 -15.16
C ALA A 104 12.47 9.64 -16.69
N GLY A 105 12.55 10.86 -17.21
CA GLY A 105 12.60 11.11 -18.65
C GLY A 105 13.84 10.53 -19.33
N ASP A 106 14.92 10.27 -18.61
CA ASP A 106 16.13 9.61 -19.12
C ASP A 106 16.01 8.08 -19.16
N GLY A 107 15.15 7.47 -18.33
CA GLY A 107 15.02 6.02 -18.20
C GLY A 107 16.07 5.37 -17.26
N GLU A 108 16.84 6.18 -16.54
CA GLU A 108 17.94 5.74 -15.68
C GLU A 108 17.58 5.75 -14.20
N THR A 109 16.61 6.59 -13.81
CA THR A 109 16.11 6.69 -12.43
C THR A 109 14.60 6.55 -12.37
N ALA A 110 14.09 6.11 -11.23
CA ALA A 110 12.67 6.07 -10.95
C ALA A 110 12.38 6.37 -9.48
N LYS A 111 11.18 6.86 -9.20
CA LYS A 111 10.66 7.00 -7.84
C LYS A 111 9.42 6.15 -7.70
N GLY A 112 9.24 5.59 -6.52
CA GLY A 112 8.10 4.75 -6.19
C GLY A 112 7.57 5.06 -4.80
N PHE A 113 6.24 5.00 -4.67
CA PHE A 113 5.55 5.09 -3.40
C PHE A 113 4.49 3.98 -3.29
N TRP A 114 4.41 3.35 -2.13
CA TRP A 114 3.44 2.30 -1.82
C TRP A 114 2.83 2.50 -0.44
N LEU A 115 1.54 2.15 -0.34
CA LEU A 115 0.91 1.87 0.93
C LEU A 115 1.19 0.41 1.30
N MET A 116 1.62 0.16 2.52
CA MET A 116 1.76 -1.18 3.08
C MET A 116 0.82 -1.32 4.26
N ALA A 117 0.03 -2.39 4.23
CA ALA A 117 -0.81 -2.83 5.34
C ALA A 117 -0.48 -4.29 5.65
N GLY A 118 -0.51 -4.65 6.93
CA GLY A 118 -0.08 -5.99 7.27
C GLY A 118 -0.15 -6.33 8.74
N VAL A 119 0.41 -7.51 9.03
CA VAL A 119 0.53 -8.04 10.38
C VAL A 119 1.95 -8.51 10.63
N GLU A 120 2.41 -8.28 11.85
CA GLU A 120 3.66 -8.84 12.36
C GLU A 120 3.37 -9.55 13.68
N SER A 121 3.85 -10.78 13.82
CA SER A 121 3.69 -11.55 15.05
C SER A 121 4.96 -12.26 15.50
N GLY A 122 4.92 -12.76 16.73
CA GLY A 122 5.98 -13.55 17.34
C GLY A 122 5.65 -13.95 18.77
N LEU A 123 6.43 -14.91 19.28
CA LEU A 123 6.38 -15.35 20.67
C LEU A 123 7.65 -14.91 21.39
N ALA A 124 7.51 -14.44 22.63
CA ALA A 124 8.62 -14.08 23.49
C ALA A 124 8.64 -14.99 24.73
N ASP A 125 9.83 -15.44 25.14
CA ASP A 125 9.98 -16.16 26.41
C ASP A 125 9.69 -15.18 27.56
N PRO A 126 8.85 -15.55 28.56
CA PRO A 126 8.54 -14.69 29.70
C PRO A 126 9.78 -14.17 30.44
N LYS A 127 10.89 -14.91 30.41
CA LYS A 127 12.16 -14.52 31.03
C LYS A 127 12.88 -13.38 30.28
N ASN A 128 12.51 -13.14 29.03
CA ASN A 128 13.05 -12.08 28.18
C ASN A 128 12.13 -10.84 28.12
N VAL A 129 11.02 -10.86 28.87
CA VAL A 129 10.07 -9.74 29.01
C VAL A 129 10.72 -8.64 29.85
N GLY A 130 10.70 -7.41 29.35
CA GLY A 130 11.38 -6.25 29.96
C GLY A 130 12.30 -5.49 29.00
N THR A 131 12.64 -6.09 27.85
CA THR A 131 13.34 -5.38 26.76
C THR A 131 12.42 -4.39 26.04
N MET A 132 11.12 -4.71 25.99
CA MET A 132 10.05 -3.90 25.40
C MET A 132 8.97 -3.54 26.44
N PRO A 133 8.30 -2.38 26.31
CA PRO A 133 7.19 -2.03 27.18
C PRO A 133 6.06 -3.07 27.18
N GLU A 134 5.43 -3.29 28.34
CA GLU A 134 4.41 -4.32 28.54
C GLU A 134 3.21 -4.16 27.60
N PHE A 135 2.83 -2.91 27.28
CA PHE A 135 1.70 -2.62 26.40
C PHE A 135 1.92 -3.03 24.93
N LEU A 136 3.13 -3.46 24.54
CA LEU A 136 3.42 -4.03 23.22
C LEU A 136 3.12 -5.52 23.15
N TYR A 137 2.84 -6.18 24.27
CA TYR A 137 2.42 -7.58 24.26
C TYR A 137 0.90 -7.66 24.32
N GLU A 138 0.37 -8.78 23.83
CA GLU A 138 -1.01 -9.12 24.08
C GLU A 138 -1.24 -9.34 25.60
N PRO A 139 -2.49 -9.17 26.08
CA PRO A 139 -2.89 -9.50 27.43
C PRO A 139 -2.41 -10.89 27.87
N GLU A 140 -2.06 -11.03 29.15
CA GLU A 140 -1.43 -12.25 29.68
C GLU A 140 -2.30 -13.51 29.52
N ASP A 141 -3.63 -13.37 29.55
CA ASP A 141 -4.59 -14.44 29.29
C ASP A 141 -4.56 -14.97 27.85
N LYS A 142 -3.89 -14.26 26.94
CA LYS A 142 -3.68 -14.67 25.54
C LYS A 142 -2.30 -15.29 25.29
N ASN A 143 -1.49 -15.49 26.32
CA ASN A 143 -0.23 -16.20 26.20
C ASN A 143 -0.44 -17.63 25.67
N VAL A 144 0.50 -18.12 24.86
CA VAL A 144 0.42 -19.46 24.24
C VAL A 144 1.64 -20.27 24.66
N ASP A 145 1.42 -21.51 25.13
CA ASP A 145 2.46 -22.42 25.60
C ASP A 145 3.40 -21.79 26.66
N GLY A 146 2.81 -20.97 27.54
CA GLY A 146 3.55 -20.23 28.55
C GLY A 146 4.48 -19.16 27.98
N LYS A 147 4.35 -18.78 26.70
CA LYS A 147 5.10 -17.70 26.05
C LYS A 147 4.22 -16.47 25.89
N ARG A 148 4.85 -15.29 25.99
CA ARG A 148 4.18 -14.02 25.70
C ARG A 148 3.90 -13.90 24.22
N VAL A 149 2.72 -13.43 23.87
CA VAL A 149 2.33 -13.18 22.48
C VAL A 149 2.58 -11.71 22.14
N TRP A 150 3.25 -11.49 21.01
CA TRP A 150 3.40 -10.19 20.37
C TRP A 150 2.76 -10.31 18.99
N THR A 151 1.67 -9.59 18.75
CA THR A 151 0.98 -9.60 17.45
C THR A 151 0.41 -8.22 17.18
N HIS A 152 0.78 -7.63 16.05
CA HIS A 152 0.46 -6.26 15.71
C HIS A 152 -0.14 -6.16 14.32
N TRP A 153 -1.10 -5.25 14.20
CA TRP A 153 -1.40 -4.61 12.93
C TRP A 153 -0.35 -3.54 12.65
N VAL A 154 0.12 -3.47 11.40
CA VAL A 154 1.16 -2.53 10.98
C VAL A 154 0.77 -1.90 9.65
N TRP A 155 0.88 -0.58 9.57
CA TRP A 155 0.74 0.17 8.33
C TRP A 155 1.93 1.09 8.14
N CYS A 156 2.50 1.05 6.94
CA CYS A 156 3.61 1.91 6.56
C CYS A 156 3.38 2.55 5.20
N HIS A 157 4.03 3.69 4.99
CA HIS A 157 4.30 4.23 3.67
C HIS A 157 5.74 3.90 3.29
N TYR A 158 5.92 3.37 2.09
CA TYR A 158 7.25 3.12 1.53
C TYR A 158 7.50 4.10 0.39
N ALA A 159 8.57 4.88 0.50
CA ALA A 159 9.06 5.77 -0.55
C ALA A 159 10.47 5.32 -0.95
N LEU A 160 10.65 4.97 -2.22
CA LEU A 160 11.90 4.43 -2.73
C LEU A 160 12.35 5.18 -3.98
N ASP A 161 13.66 5.36 -4.08
CA ASP A 161 14.31 5.75 -5.33
C ASP A 161 15.04 4.55 -5.92
N PHE A 162 15.00 4.45 -7.23
CA PHE A 162 15.61 3.38 -8.00
C PHE A 162 16.61 3.93 -8.99
N LEU A 163 17.68 3.16 -9.20
CA LEU A 163 18.72 3.44 -10.18
C LEU A 163 18.90 2.22 -11.07
N LYS A 164 18.97 2.45 -12.38
CA LYS A 164 19.27 1.40 -13.35
C LYS A 164 20.78 1.17 -13.41
N GLN A 165 21.20 -0.07 -13.22
CA GLN A 165 22.61 -0.49 -13.29
C GLN A 165 22.70 -1.76 -14.14
N ASP A 166 23.56 -1.74 -15.16
CA ASP A 166 23.73 -2.83 -16.13
C ASP A 166 22.40 -3.31 -16.75
N GLY A 167 21.48 -2.38 -17.03
CA GLY A 167 20.17 -2.68 -17.60
C GLY A 167 19.13 -3.22 -16.61
N GLN A 168 19.45 -3.33 -15.31
CA GLN A 168 18.53 -3.80 -14.27
C GLN A 168 18.19 -2.68 -13.29
N TRP A 169 16.93 -2.60 -12.87
CA TRP A 169 16.50 -1.69 -11.80
C TRP A 169 16.95 -2.19 -10.43
N LYS A 170 17.46 -1.27 -9.60
CA LYS A 170 17.96 -1.53 -8.25
C LYS A 170 17.47 -0.48 -7.27
N ILE A 171 17.30 -0.86 -6.01
CA ILE A 171 16.97 0.06 -4.91
C ILE A 171 18.19 0.92 -4.61
N TRP A 172 17.99 2.24 -4.61
CA TRP A 172 19.04 3.24 -4.33
C TRP A 172 18.80 3.95 -3.01
N HIS A 173 17.59 4.49 -2.80
CA HIS A 173 17.18 5.09 -1.54
C HIS A 173 15.93 4.38 -1.02
N PHE A 174 15.83 4.21 0.30
CA PHE A 174 14.71 3.52 0.91
C PHE A 174 14.22 4.24 2.15
N ARG A 175 12.94 4.59 2.17
CA ARG A 175 12.27 5.14 3.35
C ARG A 175 11.03 4.33 3.66
N CYS A 176 11.00 3.73 4.84
CA CYS A 176 9.80 3.22 5.47
C CYS A 176 9.35 4.21 6.55
N LEU A 177 8.08 4.61 6.47
CA LEU A 177 7.43 5.50 7.41
C LEU A 177 6.29 4.71 8.05
N GLU A 178 6.43 4.34 9.32
CA GLU A 178 5.30 3.75 10.05
C GLU A 178 4.20 4.81 10.21
N VAL A 179 3.03 4.51 9.66
CA VAL A 179 1.84 5.37 9.74
C VAL A 179 1.09 5.07 11.02
N THR A 180 0.90 3.79 11.29
CA THR A 180 0.23 3.34 12.51
C THR A 180 0.54 1.88 12.80
N ARG A 181 0.51 1.53 14.08
CA ARG A 181 0.69 0.19 14.63
C ARG A 181 -0.22 0.02 15.84
N ALA A 182 -0.72 -1.19 16.07
CA ALA A 182 -1.43 -1.52 17.30
C ALA A 182 -1.41 -3.03 17.59
N PRO A 183 -1.38 -3.47 18.87
CA PRO A 183 -1.65 -4.85 19.24
C PRO A 183 -3.02 -5.28 18.72
N PHE A 184 -3.22 -6.56 18.45
CA PHE A 184 -4.51 -7.04 17.94
C PHE A 184 -5.67 -6.77 18.90
N SER A 185 -5.42 -6.80 20.20
CA SER A 185 -6.43 -6.54 21.23
C SER A 185 -6.76 -5.06 21.44
N GLU A 186 -6.09 -4.13 20.75
CA GLU A 186 -6.27 -2.70 20.96
C GLU A 186 -6.36 -1.94 19.63
N ASN A 187 -7.20 -0.90 19.56
CA ASN A 187 -7.24 -0.05 18.37
C ASN A 187 -6.08 0.94 18.36
N TRP A 188 -5.70 1.40 17.16
CA TRP A 188 -4.56 2.30 16.97
C TRP A 188 -4.70 3.66 17.65
N ILE A 189 -5.92 4.16 17.89
CA ILE A 189 -6.13 5.46 18.54
C ILE A 189 -5.77 5.39 20.02
N THR A 190 -6.27 4.38 20.73
CA THR A 190 -5.97 4.22 22.16
C THR A 190 -4.53 3.77 22.38
N PHE A 191 -4.00 2.95 21.47
CA PHE A 191 -2.61 2.53 21.52
C PHE A 191 -1.63 3.67 21.24
N ALA A 192 -1.90 4.55 20.26
CA ALA A 192 -1.04 5.68 19.93
C ALA A 192 -0.76 6.59 21.14
N LYS A 193 -1.73 6.75 22.05
CA LYS A 193 -1.54 7.50 23.31
C LYS A 193 -0.47 6.89 24.22
N LYS A 194 -0.32 5.56 24.22
CA LYS A 194 0.69 4.82 25.01
C LYS A 194 2.02 4.72 24.25
N ASN A 195 1.94 4.59 22.93
CA ASN A 195 3.07 4.31 22.06
C ASN A 195 3.95 5.54 21.75
N GLN A 196 3.62 6.74 22.26
CA GLN A 196 4.46 7.94 22.10
C GLN A 196 5.92 7.74 22.55
N LEU A 197 6.18 6.76 23.41
CA LEU A 197 7.51 6.42 23.96
C LEU A 197 8.18 5.19 23.32
N ALA A 198 7.46 4.33 22.60
CA ALA A 198 8.01 3.08 22.07
C ALA A 198 8.59 3.20 20.64
N PHE A 199 8.46 4.38 20.02
CA PHE A 199 9.09 4.72 18.74
C PHE A 199 10.63 4.80 18.80
N ASP A 200 11.22 4.75 20.00
CA ASP A 200 12.67 4.84 20.22
C ASP A 200 13.38 3.48 20.25
N LYS A 201 12.67 2.35 20.05
CA LYS A 201 13.27 1.00 20.08
C LYS A 201 12.95 0.18 18.82
N ASP A 202 13.97 -0.04 17.99
CA ASP A 202 13.89 -0.87 16.79
C ASP A 202 14.04 -2.36 17.10
N LEU A 203 12.92 -3.00 17.45
CA LEU A 203 12.89 -4.46 17.48
C LEU A 203 13.10 -5.00 16.06
N ALA A 204 14.09 -5.87 15.88
CA ALA A 204 14.17 -6.68 14.67
C ALA A 204 13.11 -7.78 14.75
N TYR A 205 13.31 -8.76 15.63
CA TYR A 205 12.48 -9.95 15.74
C TYR A 205 12.62 -10.65 17.08
N PHE A 206 11.69 -11.53 17.46
CA PHE A 206 11.96 -12.58 18.44
C PHE A 206 12.66 -13.76 17.76
N GLY A 207 13.78 -14.24 18.30
CA GLY A 207 14.53 -15.39 17.79
C GLY A 207 13.91 -16.74 18.16
N ASN A 208 14.52 -17.84 17.70
CA ASN A 208 14.05 -19.21 17.96
C ASN A 208 13.98 -19.57 19.45
N ASP A 209 14.78 -18.89 20.28
CA ASP A 209 14.81 -19.02 21.74
C ASP A 209 13.86 -18.01 22.44
N GLY A 210 13.04 -17.29 21.69
CA GLY A 210 12.12 -16.27 22.21
C GLY A 210 12.82 -15.01 22.73
N LYS A 211 14.11 -14.77 22.41
CA LYS A 211 14.80 -13.51 22.73
C LYS A 211 14.48 -12.43 21.71
N ALA A 212 14.30 -11.21 22.18
CA ALA A 212 14.27 -10.03 21.31
C ALA A 212 15.65 -9.83 20.68
N VAL A 213 15.69 -9.88 19.36
CA VAL A 213 16.78 -9.46 18.48
C VAL A 213 16.45 -8.05 18.01
N PHE A 214 17.39 -7.14 18.13
CA PHE A 214 17.25 -5.74 17.70
C PHE A 214 17.89 -5.52 16.34
N MET A 215 17.43 -4.49 15.63
CA MET A 215 18.09 -4.09 14.38
C MET A 215 19.53 -3.63 14.69
N PRO A 216 20.47 -3.77 13.74
CA PRO A 216 21.79 -3.17 13.87
C PRO A 216 21.67 -1.67 14.17
N THR A 217 22.63 -1.10 14.90
CA THR A 217 22.59 0.33 15.21
C THR A 217 22.77 1.14 13.92
N PRO A 218 21.89 2.10 13.61
CA PRO A 218 22.09 3.02 12.49
C PRO A 218 23.39 3.83 12.63
N ASP A 219 24.04 4.12 11.51
CA ASP A 219 25.29 4.90 11.45
C ASP A 219 25.06 6.42 11.43
N ALA A 220 23.81 6.87 11.24
CA ALA A 220 23.40 8.26 11.42
C ALA A 220 22.07 8.41 12.17
N LYS A 221 21.91 9.55 12.83
CA LYS A 221 20.63 9.96 13.42
C LYS A 221 19.63 10.32 12.32
N PRO A 222 18.32 10.16 12.56
CA PRO A 222 17.32 10.69 11.66
C PRO A 222 17.45 12.22 11.67
N ASP A 223 17.17 12.86 10.54
CA ASP A 223 16.91 14.29 10.58
C ASP A 223 15.78 14.55 11.57
N LYS A 224 16.01 15.43 12.54
CA LYS A 224 14.93 15.84 13.44
C LYS A 224 13.85 16.45 12.56
N LEU A 225 12.65 15.86 12.53
CA LEU A 225 11.46 16.69 12.35
C LEU A 225 11.61 17.80 13.39
N GLY A 226 11.65 19.06 12.94
CA GLY A 226 11.85 20.21 13.81
C GLY A 226 11.03 20.03 15.08
N ALA A 227 11.67 20.24 16.23
CA ALA A 227 11.04 20.22 17.55
C ALA A 227 9.63 20.77 17.44
N ALA A 228 8.63 19.96 17.81
CA ALA A 228 7.19 20.27 17.77
C ALA A 228 6.95 21.76 17.52
N ALA A 229 7.00 22.16 16.24
CA ALA A 229 6.38 23.39 15.85
C ALA A 229 4.92 23.04 16.11
N GLU A 230 4.38 23.62 17.18
CA GLU A 230 2.96 23.78 17.39
C GLU A 230 2.37 23.97 16.00
N TYR A 231 1.67 22.94 15.50
CA TYR A 231 1.02 23.00 14.21
C TYR A 231 -0.18 23.89 14.47
N ASP A 232 0.07 25.19 14.55
CA ASP A 232 -0.95 26.21 14.48
C ASP A 232 -1.55 26.01 13.10
N MET A 233 -2.71 25.36 13.07
CA MET A 233 -3.46 25.11 11.84
C MET A 233 -3.63 26.46 11.15
N PRO A 234 -2.91 26.74 10.05
CA PRO A 234 -3.12 27.99 9.36
C PRO A 234 -4.53 27.92 8.80
N ASN A 235 -5.36 28.92 9.11
CA ASN A 235 -6.63 29.14 8.42
C ASN A 235 -6.35 29.09 6.91
N GLU A 236 -6.88 28.05 6.25
CA GLU A 236 -6.82 27.74 4.82
C GLU A 236 -5.42 27.75 4.15
N PRO A 237 -5.06 26.72 3.36
CA PRO A 237 -3.79 26.71 2.66
C PRO A 237 -3.77 27.75 1.52
N HIS A 238 -3.03 28.84 1.73
CA HIS A 238 -2.57 29.71 0.64
C HIS A 238 -1.52 28.97 -0.20
N PHE A 239 -1.88 28.57 -1.42
CA PHE A 239 -0.92 28.05 -2.40
C PHE A 239 0.02 29.16 -2.90
N PRO A 240 1.33 28.90 -3.08
CA PRO A 240 2.25 29.87 -3.67
C PRO A 240 1.92 30.09 -5.14
N SER A 241 1.92 31.36 -5.56
CA SER A 241 1.73 31.76 -6.94
C SER A 241 2.93 31.34 -7.79
N PHE A 242 2.70 30.49 -8.79
CA PHE A 242 3.69 30.19 -9.83
C PHE A 242 3.94 31.44 -10.68
N GLN A 243 5.16 31.99 -10.61
CA GLN A 243 5.62 32.98 -11.58
C GLN A 243 5.96 32.28 -12.89
N THR A 244 5.15 32.53 -13.93
CA THR A 244 5.48 32.16 -15.31
C THR A 244 6.41 33.21 -15.92
N SER A 245 7.65 32.84 -16.23
CA SER A 245 8.54 33.68 -17.03
C SER A 245 8.20 33.52 -18.53
N PRO A 246 8.14 34.61 -19.33
CA PRO A 246 7.62 34.58 -20.68
C PRO A 246 8.72 34.28 -21.72
N LEU A 247 8.48 33.32 -22.60
CA LEU A 247 9.13 33.23 -23.90
C LEU A 247 8.07 33.39 -24.99
N THR A 248 7.83 34.64 -25.38
CA THR A 248 7.04 35.00 -26.57
C THR A 248 7.93 35.73 -27.57
N ALA A 249 8.19 35.08 -28.71
CA ALA A 249 8.31 35.63 -30.06
C ALA A 249 8.61 34.41 -30.96
N ALA A 250 7.91 34.11 -32.05
CA ALA A 250 7.14 34.92 -32.96
C ALA A 250 6.18 34.00 -33.77
N VAL A 251 5.46 34.64 -34.71
CA VAL A 251 4.71 34.09 -35.86
C VAL A 251 3.18 34.12 -35.73
N GLY A 252 2.62 35.20 -36.27
CA GLY A 252 1.59 35.14 -37.33
C GLY A 252 0.13 34.89 -36.93
N ARG A 253 -0.71 35.93 -37.10
CA ARG A 253 -2.18 35.92 -36.93
C ARG A 253 -2.91 34.98 -37.89
N LEU A 254 -4.00 34.35 -37.41
CA LEU A 254 -5.17 33.85 -38.15
C LEU A 254 -6.42 33.91 -37.21
N PRO A 255 -7.68 33.86 -37.72
CA PRO A 255 -8.71 34.84 -37.41
C PRO A 255 -9.64 34.48 -36.24
N THR A 256 -10.34 35.52 -35.78
CA THR A 256 -11.30 35.61 -34.69
C THR A 256 -12.58 34.79 -34.90
N SER A 257 -12.81 33.80 -34.04
CA SER A 257 -14.15 33.36 -33.65
C SER A 257 -14.21 33.25 -32.12
N PRO A 258 -15.27 33.75 -31.45
CA PRO A 258 -15.31 33.76 -29.99
C PRO A 258 -15.48 32.34 -29.44
N LEU A 259 -14.48 31.87 -28.68
CA LEU A 259 -14.64 30.70 -27.81
C LEU A 259 -15.58 31.06 -26.64
N PRO A 260 -16.47 30.15 -26.22
CA PRO A 260 -17.42 30.41 -25.13
C PRO A 260 -16.69 30.64 -23.80
N LYS A 261 -17.21 31.59 -23.03
CA LYS A 261 -16.67 32.07 -21.75
C LYS A 261 -16.50 30.92 -20.76
N CYS A 262 -15.30 30.84 -20.20
CA CYS A 262 -14.94 30.05 -19.03
C CYS A 262 -15.79 30.49 -17.82
N GLN A 263 -16.75 29.65 -17.42
CA GLN A 263 -17.43 29.78 -16.13
C GLN A 263 -16.78 28.81 -15.14
N SER A 264 -16.21 29.41 -14.10
CA SER A 264 -16.01 28.87 -12.75
C SER A 264 -15.36 27.49 -12.62
N ILE A 265 -14.06 27.53 -12.32
CA ILE A 265 -13.34 26.50 -11.57
C ILE A 265 -13.99 26.41 -10.18
N THR A 266 -14.98 25.52 -10.03
CA THR A 266 -15.56 25.10 -8.75
C THR A 266 -15.99 23.62 -8.82
N ARG A 267 -15.12 22.75 -9.35
CA ARG A 267 -15.27 21.28 -9.24
C ARG A 267 -13.88 20.63 -9.36
N ALA A 268 -13.16 20.60 -8.25
CA ALA A 268 -12.00 19.74 -8.07
C ALA A 268 -12.16 18.94 -6.77
N THR A 269 -13.30 18.26 -6.63
CA THR A 269 -13.51 17.19 -5.65
C THR A 269 -14.62 16.26 -6.16
N GLU A 270 -14.38 15.61 -7.29
CA GLU A 270 -15.21 14.50 -7.78
C GLU A 270 -14.38 13.76 -8.84
N MET A 271 -13.71 12.68 -8.44
CA MET A 271 -12.81 11.90 -9.30
C MET A 271 -13.57 11.16 -10.44
N PHE A 272 -14.90 11.19 -10.42
CA PHE A 272 -15.81 10.71 -11.46
C PHE A 272 -16.99 11.68 -11.58
N ALA A 273 -17.41 12.00 -12.81
CA ALA A 273 -18.66 12.75 -13.02
C ALA A 273 -19.88 11.93 -12.55
N ASP A 274 -20.97 12.59 -12.15
CA ASP A 274 -22.20 11.94 -11.67
C ASP A 274 -22.70 10.82 -12.63
N SER A 275 -22.58 11.05 -13.94
CA SER A 275 -22.92 10.05 -14.97
C SER A 275 -22.00 8.82 -15.01
N GLN A 276 -20.74 8.93 -14.59
CA GLN A 276 -19.81 7.80 -14.46
C GLN A 276 -20.11 7.00 -13.19
N LEU A 277 -20.51 7.68 -12.12
CA LEU A 277 -20.93 7.08 -10.87
C LEU A 277 -22.26 6.32 -11.02
N GLU A 278 -23.20 6.84 -11.81
CA GLU A 278 -24.43 6.14 -12.18
C GLU A 278 -24.15 4.87 -12.99
N ARG A 279 -23.16 4.90 -13.90
CA ARG A 279 -22.73 3.70 -14.66
C ARG A 279 -22.09 2.65 -13.77
N LEU A 280 -21.28 3.08 -12.80
CA LEU A 280 -20.69 2.18 -11.82
C LEU A 280 -21.77 1.53 -10.95
N ALA A 281 -22.72 2.31 -10.44
CA ALA A 281 -23.86 1.80 -9.68
C ALA A 281 -24.74 0.84 -10.51
N LEU A 282 -24.91 1.11 -11.81
CA LEU A 282 -25.61 0.20 -12.72
C LEU A 282 -24.85 -1.12 -12.88
N LEU A 283 -23.53 -1.08 -13.09
CA LEU A 283 -22.69 -2.28 -13.18
C LEU A 283 -22.75 -3.10 -11.89
N GLU A 284 -22.63 -2.45 -10.73
CA GLU A 284 -22.77 -3.09 -9.42
C GLU A 284 -24.11 -3.82 -9.30
N ARG A 285 -25.22 -3.16 -9.63
CA ARG A 285 -26.56 -3.76 -9.60
C ARG A 285 -26.71 -4.93 -10.57
N VAL A 286 -26.13 -4.85 -11.77
CA VAL A 286 -26.18 -5.94 -12.77
C VAL A 286 -25.41 -7.16 -12.27
N PHE A 287 -24.17 -6.98 -11.81
CA PHE A 287 -23.35 -8.09 -11.32
C PHE A 287 -23.92 -8.71 -10.05
N SER A 288 -24.44 -7.90 -9.13
CA SER A 288 -25.13 -8.40 -7.94
C SER A 288 -26.41 -9.15 -8.29
N SER A 289 -27.18 -8.72 -9.29
CA SER A 289 -28.37 -9.45 -9.75
C SER A 289 -28.01 -10.82 -10.34
N ILE A 290 -26.94 -10.90 -11.14
CA ILE A 290 -26.43 -12.17 -11.68
C ILE A 290 -25.98 -13.10 -10.53
N SER A 291 -25.32 -12.54 -9.52
CA SER A 291 -24.90 -13.28 -8.33
C SER A 291 -26.11 -13.83 -7.54
N LEU A 292 -27.16 -13.02 -7.34
CA LEU A 292 -28.39 -13.46 -6.69
C LEU A 292 -29.08 -14.61 -7.42
N VAL A 293 -29.16 -14.54 -8.75
CA VAL A 293 -29.70 -15.64 -9.57
C VAL A 293 -28.86 -16.90 -9.40
N SER A 294 -27.53 -16.77 -9.38
CA SER A 294 -26.61 -17.90 -9.21
C SER A 294 -26.76 -18.55 -7.83
N VAL A 295 -26.86 -17.75 -6.76
CA VAL A 295 -27.12 -18.24 -5.40
C VAL A 295 -28.47 -18.93 -5.29
N LEU A 296 -29.52 -18.38 -5.92
CA LEU A 296 -30.84 -19.01 -5.96
C LEU A 296 -30.79 -20.38 -6.66
N LEU A 297 -30.06 -20.48 -7.78
CA LEU A 297 -29.87 -21.74 -8.48
C LEU A 297 -29.14 -22.77 -7.61
N ILE A 298 -28.18 -22.38 -6.78
CA ILE A 298 -27.52 -23.27 -5.81
C ILE A 298 -28.54 -23.83 -4.82
N PHE A 299 -29.37 -22.98 -4.21
CA PHE A 299 -30.40 -23.42 -3.25
C PHE A 299 -31.44 -24.33 -3.88
N VAL A 300 -31.97 -23.95 -5.05
CA VAL A 300 -32.98 -24.76 -5.78
C VAL A 300 -32.40 -26.11 -6.19
N THR A 301 -31.17 -26.13 -6.71
CA THR A 301 -30.51 -27.36 -7.18
C THR A 301 -30.20 -28.31 -6.03
N TYR A 302 -29.68 -27.78 -4.92
CA TYR A 302 -29.43 -28.57 -3.70
C TYR A 302 -30.72 -29.08 -3.04
N GLY A 303 -31.77 -28.24 -3.04
CA GLY A 303 -33.10 -28.59 -2.53
C GLY A 303 -33.82 -29.63 -3.39
N SER A 304 -33.67 -29.57 -4.70
CA SER A 304 -34.46 -30.40 -5.64
C SER A 304 -33.78 -31.70 -6.04
N ILE A 305 -32.44 -31.81 -5.91
CA ILE A 305 -31.68 -32.99 -6.34
C ILE A 305 -31.09 -33.70 -5.11
N PRO A 306 -31.72 -34.77 -4.59
CA PRO A 306 -31.25 -35.46 -3.39
C PRO A 306 -29.81 -35.98 -3.49
N ARG A 307 -29.36 -36.35 -4.70
CA ARG A 307 -27.99 -36.82 -4.96
C ARG A 307 -26.91 -35.77 -4.68
N LEU A 308 -27.28 -34.48 -4.66
CA LEU A 308 -26.35 -33.38 -4.41
C LEU A 308 -26.23 -33.01 -2.93
N ARG A 309 -26.99 -33.65 -2.03
CA ARG A 309 -26.94 -33.39 -0.58
C ARG A 309 -25.83 -34.19 0.10
N ASN A 310 -24.59 -33.81 -0.19
CA ASN A 310 -23.40 -34.38 0.42
C ASN A 310 -22.62 -33.28 1.18
N PRO A 311 -21.72 -33.66 2.12
CA PRO A 311 -21.02 -32.68 2.96
C PRO A 311 -20.33 -31.56 2.17
N ARG A 312 -19.66 -31.90 1.05
CA ARG A 312 -18.99 -30.92 0.17
C ARG A 312 -19.97 -29.87 -0.36
N ASN A 313 -21.12 -30.29 -0.87
CA ASN A 313 -22.12 -29.39 -1.42
C ASN A 313 -22.89 -28.63 -0.33
N THR A 314 -23.03 -29.21 0.87
CA THR A 314 -23.59 -28.52 2.03
C THR A 314 -22.73 -27.33 2.45
N PHE A 315 -21.40 -27.46 2.42
CA PHE A 315 -20.49 -26.33 2.62
C PHE A 315 -20.71 -25.21 1.58
N ILE A 316 -20.92 -25.57 0.30
CA ILE A 316 -21.20 -24.61 -0.77
C ILE A 316 -22.50 -23.85 -0.49
N VAL A 317 -23.53 -24.52 0.02
CA VAL A 317 -24.80 -23.89 0.40
C VAL A 317 -24.63 -22.91 1.56
N PHE A 318 -23.87 -23.27 2.60
CA PHE A 318 -23.61 -22.36 3.72
C PHE A 318 -22.79 -21.13 3.29
N ALA A 319 -21.74 -21.31 2.49
CA ALA A 319 -20.98 -20.19 1.94
C ALA A 319 -21.85 -19.27 1.05
N SER A 320 -22.83 -19.83 0.34
CA SER A 320 -23.74 -19.07 -0.52
C SER A 320 -24.70 -18.16 0.26
N ILE A 321 -24.97 -18.43 1.55
CA ILE A 321 -25.77 -17.55 2.42
C ILE A 321 -25.03 -16.24 2.69
N ALA A 322 -23.71 -16.29 2.91
CA ALA A 322 -22.89 -15.09 3.06
C ALA A 322 -22.89 -14.26 1.76
N ASN A 323 -22.69 -14.94 0.62
CA ASN A 323 -22.72 -14.32 -0.71
C ASN A 323 -24.08 -13.69 -1.05
N LEU A 324 -25.19 -14.22 -0.51
CA LEU A 324 -26.53 -13.61 -0.63
C LEU A 324 -26.57 -12.24 0.06
N GLY A 325 -26.10 -12.15 1.31
CA GLY A 325 -26.06 -10.91 2.08
C GLY A 325 -25.19 -9.84 1.42
N ALA A 326 -24.00 -10.22 0.98
CA ALA A 326 -23.09 -9.33 0.25
C ALA A 326 -23.73 -8.82 -1.05
N SER A 327 -24.35 -9.71 -1.84
CA SER A 327 -24.99 -9.32 -3.10
C SER A 327 -26.15 -8.35 -2.88
N ILE A 328 -26.96 -8.53 -1.83
CA ILE A 328 -28.03 -7.58 -1.47
C ILE A 328 -27.44 -6.23 -1.03
N GLY A 329 -26.38 -6.24 -0.21
CA GLY A 329 -25.67 -5.02 0.20
C GLY A 329 -25.09 -4.24 -0.98
N THR A 330 -24.58 -4.94 -2.00
CA THR A 330 -24.04 -4.32 -3.22
C THR A 330 -25.13 -3.84 -4.19
N VAL A 331 -26.32 -4.47 -4.23
CA VAL A 331 -27.48 -3.94 -5.00
C VAL A 331 -27.90 -2.55 -4.49
N ILE A 332 -27.82 -2.32 -3.17
CA ILE A 332 -28.09 -1.02 -2.56
C ILE A 332 -27.08 0.04 -3.06
N SER A 333 -25.87 -0.37 -3.47
CA SER A 333 -24.86 0.48 -4.11
C SER A 333 -24.67 1.80 -3.34
N ARG A 334 -24.86 2.95 -3.98
CA ARG A 334 -24.74 4.27 -3.35
C ARG A 334 -26.01 4.77 -2.67
N ASP A 335 -27.13 4.04 -2.72
CA ASP A 335 -28.40 4.50 -2.19
C ASP A 335 -28.39 4.62 -0.67
N GLY A 336 -27.62 3.77 0.04
CA GLY A 336 -27.45 3.90 1.49
C GLY A 336 -26.65 5.15 1.85
N LEU A 337 -25.52 5.36 1.18
CA LEU A 337 -24.63 6.52 1.41
C LEU A 337 -25.29 7.85 1.07
N THR A 338 -26.07 7.90 -0.01
CA THR A 338 -26.79 9.13 -0.43
C THR A 338 -27.92 9.52 0.52
N ARG A 339 -28.45 8.58 1.31
CA ARG A 339 -29.48 8.86 2.34
C ARG A 339 -28.90 9.23 3.71
N GLY A 340 -27.58 9.24 3.85
CA GLY A 340 -26.89 9.58 5.09
C GLY A 340 -26.75 8.40 6.05
N GLU A 341 -25.72 8.49 6.91
CA GLU A 341 -25.27 7.43 7.83
C GLU A 341 -26.34 7.03 8.85
N ASP A 342 -27.18 7.98 9.27
CA ASP A 342 -28.29 7.74 10.20
C ASP A 342 -29.49 7.03 9.56
N SER A 343 -29.51 6.89 8.23
CA SER A 343 -30.64 6.23 7.55
C SER A 343 -30.68 4.73 7.87
N ALA A 344 -31.90 4.20 7.98
CA ALA A 344 -32.11 2.76 8.16
C ALA A 344 -31.52 1.96 6.98
N LEU A 345 -31.48 2.55 5.78
CA LEU A 345 -30.94 1.94 4.57
C LEU A 345 -29.41 1.81 4.64
N CYS A 346 -28.70 2.86 5.06
CA CYS A 346 -27.24 2.83 5.22
C CYS A 346 -26.82 1.83 6.32
N ARG A 347 -27.53 1.81 7.45
CA ARG A 347 -27.27 0.88 8.55
C ARG A 347 -27.55 -0.57 8.17
N ALA A 348 -28.63 -0.85 7.46
CA ALA A 348 -28.93 -2.18 6.94
C ALA A 348 -27.90 -2.64 5.89
N GLN A 349 -27.47 -1.73 4.99
CA GLN A 349 -26.44 -2.01 4.00
C GLN A 349 -25.10 -2.36 4.67
N SER A 350 -24.66 -1.56 5.64
CA SER A 350 -23.44 -1.81 6.42
C SER A 350 -23.49 -3.16 7.14
N PHE A 351 -24.62 -3.48 7.77
CA PHE A 351 -24.81 -4.78 8.43
C PHE A 351 -24.70 -5.96 7.45
N LEU A 352 -25.34 -5.88 6.28
CA LEU A 352 -25.29 -6.94 5.26
C LEU A 352 -23.89 -7.17 4.69
N VAL A 353 -23.11 -6.11 4.51
CA VAL A 353 -21.69 -6.19 4.10
C VAL A 353 -20.83 -6.77 5.24
N HIS A 354 -21.10 -6.38 6.48
CA HIS A 354 -20.35 -6.85 7.65
C HIS A 354 -20.52 -8.35 7.92
N VAL A 355 -21.72 -8.90 7.69
CA VAL A 355 -22.01 -10.34 7.86
C VAL A 355 -21.11 -11.22 6.96
N GLN A 356 -20.68 -10.73 5.80
CA GLN A 356 -19.75 -11.46 4.91
C GLN A 356 -18.40 -11.74 5.58
N PHE A 357 -17.88 -10.80 6.38
CA PHE A 357 -16.56 -10.90 6.98
C PHE A 357 -16.52 -11.85 8.19
N HIS A 358 -17.68 -12.21 8.76
CA HIS A 358 -17.78 -13.08 9.93
C HIS A 358 -18.35 -14.47 9.64
N ALA A 359 -18.77 -14.75 8.41
CA ALA A 359 -19.42 -16.01 8.02
C ALA A 359 -18.48 -17.07 7.41
N VAL A 360 -17.16 -16.88 7.49
CA VAL A 360 -16.14 -17.84 7.03
C VAL A 360 -15.44 -18.49 8.21
#